data_AF-A0AA39H8X1-F1
#
_entry.id   AF-A0AA39H8X1-F1
#
_cell.length_a   1.000
_cell.length_b   1.000
_cell.length_c   1.000
_cell.angle_alpha   90.00
_cell.angle_beta   90.00
_cell.angle_gamma   90.00
#
_symmetry.space_group_name_H-M   'P 1'
#
loop_
_entity.id
_entity.type
_entity.pdbx_description
1 polymer ?
#
loop_
_entity_poly.entity_id
_entity_poly.type
_entity_poly.pdbx_seq_one_letter_code
_entity_poly.pdbx_strand_id
1 'polypeptide(L)'
;MFAAGRRSTATLCTFFFVLFLTAPVFGDDKSDESHEARKRRESSTDLTDVKDNDGDNAIIGAMFNISKQLSGEEAVEWDLLMEECNSTSYNSSLTSDEMIVFIAAEIKTFFMKFPDVREKFLYLQIGGWGDFEGLFQVAIWINADFAESVIVVSGGQCELEIAIERYIETVSDQNEKIALEELVPDISYCVNDESLSYEEKMANISTTFAAFFKQHASWKQAIMSIEIEEFGPISSFLDVADMYFRIANFYQLFMVESGETDCRLVVDMTAEVNNAKYKFSRSEKAMLLDFIDNIRVLIAKNASLSVEAKVKAVVYQYSQLMKIGAFLKFRLREFAIGVSFGFGTFGDLIDAYDFGVRFLPTGGPTTMSATTPAQGDCSTVDSVIQVFSGNMTIFYQDTDIYLKKNHGNQAINWHPYLNMCQHRIIMNSTVPSTEKIQKIAFTIKTYIGQNSACADYLYAIQLGNWGTYKELQTCGGH
;
A
#
# COMPACT_ATOMS: atom_id res chain seq x y z
N MET A 1 -6.33 -18.10 -63.30
CA MET A 1 -7.82 -18.09 -63.29
C MET A 1 -8.26 -19.51 -62.96
N PHE A 2 -8.93 -19.87 -61.87
CA PHE A 2 -9.61 -19.21 -60.74
C PHE A 2 -9.22 -19.99 -59.46
N ALA A 3 -8.63 -19.33 -58.45
CA ALA A 3 -9.27 -18.89 -57.19
C ALA A 3 -9.65 -20.02 -56.21
N ALA A 4 -8.70 -20.43 -55.35
CA ALA A 4 -8.98 -21.12 -54.10
C ALA A 4 -8.93 -20.08 -52.95
N GLY A 5 -10.11 -19.74 -52.43
CA GLY A 5 -10.27 -18.76 -51.37
C GLY A 5 -9.81 -19.30 -50.01
N ARG A 6 -8.84 -18.63 -49.41
CA ARG A 6 -8.60 -18.64 -47.96
C ARG A 6 -9.87 -18.17 -47.25
N ARG A 7 -10.48 -19.01 -46.42
CA ARG A 7 -11.27 -18.59 -45.26
C ARG A 7 -11.48 -19.76 -44.31
N SER A 8 -11.34 -19.45 -43.02
CA SER A 8 -11.72 -20.27 -41.86
C SER A 8 -10.67 -21.19 -41.22
N THR A 9 -9.51 -20.62 -40.87
CA THR A 9 -8.75 -21.06 -39.67
C THR A 9 -9.06 -20.20 -38.44
N ALA A 10 -9.84 -19.13 -38.59
CA ALA A 10 -10.19 -18.23 -37.49
C ALA A 10 -11.29 -18.79 -36.57
N THR A 11 -12.15 -19.69 -37.05
CA THR A 11 -13.33 -20.14 -36.28
C THR A 11 -13.02 -21.30 -35.32
N LEU A 12 -11.89 -22.00 -35.51
CA LEU A 12 -11.47 -23.08 -34.61
C LEU A 12 -10.74 -22.55 -33.36
N CYS A 13 -10.04 -21.42 -33.45
CA CYS A 13 -9.45 -20.77 -32.27
C CYS A 13 -10.50 -20.11 -31.36
N THR A 14 -11.65 -19.69 -31.91
CA THR A 14 -12.73 -19.08 -31.10
C THR A 14 -13.48 -20.12 -30.27
N PHE A 15 -13.59 -21.37 -30.74
CA PHE A 15 -14.31 -22.42 -30.00
C PHE A 15 -13.51 -23.01 -28.83
N PHE A 16 -12.18 -23.00 -28.88
CA PHE A 16 -11.35 -23.38 -27.72
C PHE A 16 -11.32 -22.31 -26.62
N PHE A 17 -11.59 -21.05 -26.95
CA PHE A 17 -11.63 -19.95 -25.98
C PHE A 17 -12.95 -19.84 -25.22
N VAL A 18 -14.08 -20.27 -25.80
CA VAL A 18 -15.40 -20.19 -25.15
C VAL A 18 -15.64 -21.36 -24.17
N LEU A 19 -15.00 -22.51 -24.37
CA LEU A 19 -15.16 -23.67 -23.47
C LEU A 19 -14.35 -23.58 -22.16
N PHE A 20 -13.39 -22.65 -22.06
CA PHE A 20 -12.71 -22.32 -20.79
C PHE A 20 -13.50 -21.33 -19.91
N LEU A 21 -14.62 -20.78 -20.39
CA LEU A 21 -15.46 -19.85 -19.61
C LEU A 21 -16.49 -20.54 -18.70
N THR A 22 -16.41 -21.85 -18.51
CA THR A 22 -17.36 -22.61 -17.64
C THR A 22 -16.68 -23.50 -16.59
N ALA A 23 -15.37 -23.38 -16.40
CA ALA A 23 -14.65 -23.82 -15.20
C ALA A 23 -14.05 -22.56 -14.55
N PRO A 24 -13.86 -22.49 -13.22
CA PRO A 24 -13.53 -21.24 -12.55
C PRO A 24 -12.15 -20.76 -13.05
N VAL A 25 -12.15 -19.73 -13.91
CA VAL A 25 -10.95 -19.03 -14.42
C VAL A 25 -10.28 -18.22 -13.31
N PHE A 26 -10.91 -18.14 -12.15
CA PHE A 26 -10.39 -17.49 -10.96
C PHE A 26 -10.22 -18.58 -9.92
N GLY A 27 -8.99 -18.79 -9.48
CA GLY A 27 -8.68 -19.75 -8.44
C GLY A 27 -9.62 -19.61 -7.25
N ASP A 28 -9.87 -20.74 -6.59
CA ASP A 28 -10.41 -20.81 -5.23
C ASP A 28 -9.65 -19.82 -4.32
N ASP A 29 -10.05 -19.56 -3.07
CA ASP A 29 -9.25 -18.73 -2.11
C ASP A 29 -7.86 -19.33 -1.75
N LYS A 30 -7.42 -20.29 -2.56
CA LYS A 30 -6.14 -20.98 -2.59
C LYS A 30 -5.40 -20.57 -3.87
N SER A 31 -5.03 -19.30 -4.02
CA SER A 31 -3.82 -19.02 -4.80
C SER A 31 -2.69 -19.83 -4.17
N ASP A 32 -1.90 -20.54 -4.99
CA ASP A 32 -0.82 -21.40 -4.47
C ASP A 32 0.06 -20.60 -3.49
N GLU A 33 0.36 -19.32 -3.78
CA GLU A 33 1.20 -18.51 -2.89
C GLU A 33 0.55 -18.21 -1.53
N SER A 34 -0.71 -17.79 -1.48
CA SER A 34 -1.40 -17.47 -0.22
C SER A 34 -1.63 -18.72 0.65
N HIS A 35 -1.86 -19.87 0.01
CA HIS A 35 -1.90 -21.15 0.69
C HIS A 35 -0.54 -21.50 1.31
N GLU A 36 0.56 -21.33 0.56
CA GLU A 36 1.90 -21.56 1.08
C GLU A 36 2.27 -20.56 2.20
N ALA A 37 1.85 -19.29 2.10
CA ALA A 37 2.07 -18.30 3.16
C ALA A 37 1.38 -18.70 4.49
N ARG A 38 0.12 -19.17 4.41
CA ARG A 38 -0.60 -19.70 5.58
C ARG A 38 0.08 -20.92 6.19
N LYS A 39 0.46 -21.87 5.34
CA LYS A 39 1.18 -23.07 5.77
C LYS A 39 2.51 -22.73 6.46
N ARG A 40 3.27 -21.76 5.92
CA ARG A 40 4.52 -21.27 6.53
C ARG A 40 4.28 -20.73 7.94
N ARG A 41 3.22 -19.95 8.16
CA ARG A 41 2.85 -19.50 9.51
C ARG A 41 2.44 -20.64 10.42
N GLU A 42 1.60 -21.56 9.94
CA GLU A 42 1.10 -22.69 10.76
C GLU A 42 2.25 -23.59 11.23
N SER A 43 3.29 -23.75 10.43
CA SER A 43 4.50 -24.53 10.78
C SER A 43 5.68 -23.65 11.20
N SER A 44 5.48 -22.38 11.58
CA SER A 44 6.61 -21.47 11.85
C SER A 44 7.35 -21.82 13.13
N THR A 45 6.67 -22.32 14.15
CA THR A 45 7.29 -22.70 15.43
C THR A 45 8.27 -23.87 15.28
N ASP A 46 8.10 -24.72 14.26
CA ASP A 46 9.05 -25.78 13.95
C ASP A 46 10.46 -25.24 13.65
N LEU A 47 10.57 -23.98 13.21
CA LEU A 47 11.85 -23.33 12.94
C LEU A 47 12.72 -23.16 14.18
N THR A 48 12.12 -23.11 15.37
CA THR A 48 12.81 -22.92 16.65
C THR A 48 12.68 -24.12 17.58
N ASP A 49 11.55 -24.82 17.53
CA ASP A 49 11.22 -25.97 18.39
C ASP A 49 11.90 -27.28 17.93
N VAL A 50 12.06 -27.47 16.62
CA VAL A 50 12.68 -28.68 16.08
C VAL A 50 14.19 -28.49 16.00
N LYS A 51 14.92 -29.33 16.73
CA LYS A 51 16.38 -29.36 16.74
C LYS A 51 16.92 -30.57 15.97
N ASP A 52 18.04 -30.39 15.28
CA ASP A 52 18.77 -31.49 14.67
C ASP A 52 19.65 -32.25 15.69
N ASN A 53 20.48 -33.18 15.20
CA ASN A 53 21.34 -34.00 16.06
C ASN A 53 22.47 -33.20 16.74
N ASP A 54 22.81 -32.03 16.19
CA ASP A 54 23.82 -31.13 16.74
C ASP A 54 23.19 -30.12 17.73
N GLY A 55 21.85 -30.16 17.86
CA GLY A 55 21.06 -29.31 18.74
C GLY A 55 20.53 -28.06 18.06
N ASP A 56 20.95 -27.79 16.82
CA ASP A 56 20.65 -26.57 16.09
C ASP A 56 19.25 -26.59 15.49
N ASN A 57 18.62 -25.43 15.42
CA ASN A 57 17.34 -25.27 14.74
C ASN A 57 17.53 -24.96 13.25
N ALA A 58 16.43 -25.01 12.48
CA ALA A 58 16.47 -24.85 11.03
C ALA A 58 17.04 -23.48 10.60
N ILE A 59 16.80 -22.42 11.39
CA ILE A 59 17.30 -21.07 11.09
C ILE A 59 18.82 -21.03 11.23
N ILE A 60 19.35 -21.50 12.36
CA ILE A 60 20.80 -21.54 12.61
C ILE A 60 21.51 -22.42 11.58
N GLY A 61 20.93 -23.58 11.25
CA GLY A 61 21.46 -24.45 10.20
C GLY A 61 21.52 -23.76 8.83
N ALA A 62 20.51 -22.95 8.48
CA ALA A 62 20.51 -22.16 7.25
C ALA A 62 21.58 -21.05 7.30
N MET A 63 21.70 -20.35 8.43
CA MET A 63 22.70 -19.29 8.61
C MET A 63 24.13 -19.81 8.52
N PHE A 64 24.41 -20.98 9.09
CA PHE A 64 25.71 -21.64 8.98
C PHE A 64 26.05 -22.06 7.54
N ASN A 65 25.04 -22.36 6.71
CA ASN A 65 25.28 -22.66 5.30
C ASN A 65 25.54 -21.41 4.46
N ILE A 66 25.03 -20.25 4.88
CA ILE A 66 25.35 -18.95 4.29
C ILE A 66 26.79 -18.55 4.65
N SER A 67 27.20 -18.69 5.92
CA SER A 67 28.53 -18.25 6.38
C SER A 67 29.67 -18.86 5.57
N LYS A 68 29.55 -20.13 5.17
CA LYS A 68 30.50 -20.85 4.29
C LYS A 68 30.72 -20.19 2.91
N GLN A 69 29.83 -19.30 2.50
CA GLN A 69 29.82 -18.66 1.18
C GLN A 69 30.10 -17.15 1.23
N LEU A 70 30.29 -16.59 2.43
CA LEU A 70 30.63 -15.18 2.65
C LEU A 70 32.15 -15.01 2.80
N SER A 71 32.66 -13.83 2.47
CA SER A 71 34.09 -13.55 2.64
C SER A 71 34.39 -12.06 2.73
N GLY A 72 34.96 -11.60 3.84
CA GLY A 72 35.29 -10.19 4.03
C GLY A 72 34.54 -9.62 5.22
N GLU A 73 34.11 -8.37 5.12
CA GLU A 73 33.40 -7.66 6.20
C GLU A 73 32.04 -8.30 6.47
N GLU A 74 31.32 -8.69 5.42
CA GLU A 74 30.00 -9.32 5.54
C GLU A 74 30.07 -10.68 6.24
N ALA A 75 31.19 -11.41 6.11
CA ALA A 75 31.37 -12.68 6.82
C ALA A 75 31.55 -12.47 8.32
N VAL A 76 32.35 -11.47 8.72
CA VAL A 76 32.58 -11.14 10.13
C VAL A 76 31.29 -10.72 10.82
N GLU A 77 30.51 -9.86 10.17
CA GLU A 77 29.24 -9.41 10.73
C GLU A 77 28.17 -10.51 10.73
N TRP A 78 28.18 -11.39 9.72
CA TRP A 78 27.27 -12.54 9.69
C TRP A 78 27.58 -13.54 10.80
N ASP A 79 28.86 -13.77 11.11
CA ASP A 79 29.25 -14.67 12.20
C ASP A 79 28.81 -14.10 13.57
N LEU A 80 28.94 -12.79 13.79
CA LEU A 80 28.43 -12.12 15.00
C LEU A 80 26.91 -12.23 15.11
N LEU A 81 26.20 -11.93 14.02
CA LEU A 81 24.75 -12.10 13.93
C LEU A 81 24.34 -13.54 14.22
N MET A 82 25.07 -14.53 13.70
CA MET A 82 24.77 -15.94 13.92
C MET A 82 24.94 -16.31 15.40
N GLU A 83 25.94 -15.78 16.11
CA GLU A 83 26.09 -15.98 17.55
C GLU A 83 24.90 -15.39 18.34
N GLU A 84 24.45 -14.19 17.97
CA GLU A 84 23.29 -13.53 18.58
C GLU A 84 21.99 -14.30 18.33
N CYS A 85 21.70 -14.66 17.07
CA CYS A 85 20.53 -15.47 16.72
C CYS A 85 20.57 -16.84 17.39
N ASN A 86 21.75 -17.43 17.56
CA ASN A 86 21.91 -18.70 18.25
C ASN A 86 21.58 -18.56 19.75
N SER A 87 22.07 -17.49 20.40
CA SER A 87 21.71 -17.17 21.79
C SER A 87 20.20 -16.99 21.96
N THR A 88 19.56 -16.23 21.07
CA THR A 88 18.09 -16.02 21.05
C THR A 88 17.35 -17.34 20.87
N SER A 89 17.82 -18.22 19.98
CA SER A 89 17.23 -19.52 19.66
C SER A 89 17.21 -20.53 20.82
N TYR A 90 18.01 -20.30 21.87
CA TYR A 90 18.06 -21.14 23.07
C TYR A 90 17.57 -20.42 24.33
N ASN A 91 17.04 -19.20 24.18
CA ASN A 91 16.56 -18.43 25.31
C ASN A 91 15.21 -18.96 25.82
N SER A 92 15.24 -19.77 26.88
CA SER A 92 14.03 -20.36 27.50
C SER A 92 13.02 -19.36 28.08
N SER A 93 13.37 -18.07 28.18
CA SER A 93 12.42 -17.02 28.59
C SER A 93 11.54 -16.51 27.46
N LEU A 94 11.89 -16.84 26.20
CA LEU A 94 11.15 -16.45 25.01
C LEU A 94 10.27 -17.61 24.53
N THR A 95 9.12 -17.24 23.99
CA THR A 95 8.28 -18.12 23.17
C THR A 95 8.88 -18.29 21.78
N SER A 96 8.44 -19.33 21.06
CA SER A 96 8.87 -19.61 19.70
C SER A 96 8.56 -18.46 18.74
N ASP A 97 7.41 -17.79 18.91
CA ASP A 97 7.00 -16.64 18.11
C ASP A 97 7.90 -15.41 18.40
N GLU A 98 8.23 -15.12 19.67
CA GLU A 98 9.18 -14.04 20.02
C GLU A 98 10.58 -14.30 19.46
N MET A 99 11.08 -15.54 19.53
CA MET A 99 12.36 -15.91 18.92
C MET A 99 12.36 -15.66 17.41
N ILE A 100 11.27 -16.02 16.72
CA ILE A 100 11.13 -15.80 15.27
C ILE A 100 11.17 -14.31 14.95
N VAL A 101 10.43 -13.48 15.69
CA VAL A 101 10.40 -12.03 15.47
C VAL A 101 11.78 -11.40 15.64
N PHE A 102 12.49 -11.70 16.74
CA PHE A 102 13.82 -11.14 16.98
C PHE A 102 14.84 -11.61 15.94
N ILE A 103 14.90 -12.90 15.65
CA ILE A 103 15.84 -13.45 14.66
C ILE A 103 15.55 -12.89 13.26
N ALA A 104 14.27 -12.77 12.88
CA ALA A 104 13.88 -12.17 11.61
C ALA A 104 14.33 -10.70 11.50
N ALA A 105 14.14 -9.90 12.55
CA ALA A 105 14.54 -8.50 12.57
C ALA A 105 16.05 -8.30 12.41
N GLU A 106 16.86 -9.11 13.11
CA GLU A 106 18.32 -9.04 13.04
C GLU A 106 18.84 -9.42 11.64
N ILE A 107 18.33 -10.53 11.07
CA ILE A 107 18.70 -10.95 9.71
C ILE A 107 18.26 -9.92 8.66
N LYS A 108 17.06 -9.35 8.82
CA LYS A 108 16.54 -8.30 7.92
C LYS A 108 17.43 -7.07 7.96
N THR A 109 17.86 -6.64 9.14
CA THR A 109 18.79 -5.51 9.33
C THR A 109 20.12 -5.76 8.63
N PHE A 110 20.68 -6.97 8.78
CA PHE A 110 21.89 -7.36 8.07
C PHE A 110 21.70 -7.31 6.54
N PHE A 111 20.59 -7.84 6.01
CA PHE A 111 20.29 -7.80 4.58
C PHE A 111 20.07 -6.39 4.02
N MET A 112 19.60 -5.44 4.84
CA MET A 112 19.56 -4.03 4.44
C MET A 112 20.96 -3.42 4.34
N LYS A 113 21.88 -3.82 5.24
CA LYS A 113 23.26 -3.34 5.25
C LYS A 113 24.12 -3.93 4.12
N PHE A 114 23.85 -5.19 3.74
CA PHE A 114 24.57 -5.89 2.68
C PHE A 114 23.63 -6.33 1.53
N PRO A 115 23.26 -5.42 0.60
CA PRO A 115 22.32 -5.71 -0.48
C PRO A 115 22.74 -6.86 -1.41
N ASP A 116 24.03 -7.02 -1.66
CA ASP A 116 24.55 -8.12 -2.50
C ASP A 116 24.33 -9.50 -1.82
N VAL A 117 24.42 -9.53 -0.50
CA VAL A 117 24.16 -10.74 0.30
C VAL A 117 22.66 -11.04 0.31
N ARG A 118 21.82 -10.00 0.47
CA ARG A 118 20.36 -10.10 0.33
C ARG A 118 19.98 -10.67 -1.03
N GLU A 119 20.53 -10.13 -2.13
CA GLU A 119 20.23 -10.62 -3.49
C GLU A 119 20.54 -12.12 -3.64
N LYS A 120 21.62 -12.57 -3.04
CA LYS A 120 22.05 -13.96 -3.13
C LYS A 120 21.24 -14.92 -2.27
N PHE A 121 20.80 -14.50 -1.09
CA PHE A 121 20.27 -15.43 -0.07
C PHE A 121 18.85 -15.20 0.40
N LEU A 122 18.17 -14.10 0.02
CA LEU A 122 16.80 -13.81 0.47
C LEU A 122 15.82 -14.96 0.20
N TYR A 123 15.96 -15.64 -0.94
CA TYR A 123 15.13 -16.79 -1.32
C TYR A 123 15.80 -18.15 -1.12
N LEU A 124 16.90 -18.20 -0.34
CA LEU A 124 17.52 -19.46 0.07
C LEU A 124 16.58 -20.19 1.04
N GLN A 125 16.45 -21.51 0.84
CA GLN A 125 15.59 -22.33 1.69
C GLN A 125 16.14 -22.46 3.12
N ILE A 126 15.24 -22.30 4.10
CA ILE A 126 15.45 -22.58 5.52
C ILE A 126 14.93 -23.99 5.79
N GLY A 127 15.84 -24.97 5.81
CA GLY A 127 15.49 -26.37 5.95
C GLY A 127 14.46 -26.82 4.90
N GLY A 128 13.39 -27.48 5.34
CA GLY A 128 12.24 -27.85 4.51
C GLY A 128 11.02 -26.94 4.65
N TRP A 129 11.16 -25.78 5.28
CA TRP A 129 10.05 -24.92 5.68
C TRP A 129 9.68 -23.85 4.63
N GLY A 130 10.64 -23.03 4.24
CA GLY A 130 10.41 -21.84 3.42
C GLY A 130 11.71 -21.10 3.13
N ASP A 131 11.67 -19.79 2.92
CA ASP A 131 12.86 -18.95 2.69
C ASP A 131 12.90 -17.74 3.64
N PHE A 132 13.97 -16.93 3.62
CA PHE A 132 14.12 -15.78 4.52
C PHE A 132 13.07 -14.69 4.26
N GLU A 133 12.64 -14.51 3.02
CA GLU A 133 11.49 -13.63 2.73
C GLU A 133 10.24 -14.15 3.46
N GLY A 134 9.95 -15.45 3.38
CA GLY A 134 8.88 -16.08 4.14
C GLY A 134 9.02 -15.89 5.66
N LEU A 135 10.24 -15.95 6.19
CA LEU A 135 10.52 -15.69 7.61
C LEU A 135 10.14 -14.26 8.00
N PHE A 136 10.50 -13.27 7.19
CA PHE A 136 10.15 -11.87 7.43
C PHE A 136 8.64 -11.65 7.40
N GLN A 137 7.95 -12.23 6.41
CA GLN A 137 6.48 -12.12 6.33
C GLN A 137 5.79 -12.78 7.54
N VAL A 138 6.30 -13.91 8.02
CA VAL A 138 5.76 -14.55 9.23
C VAL A 138 6.00 -13.71 10.48
N ALA A 139 7.17 -13.07 10.62
CA ALA A 139 7.42 -12.15 11.73
C ALA A 139 6.44 -10.96 11.71
N ILE A 140 6.16 -10.39 10.53
CA ILE A 140 5.12 -9.35 10.37
C ILE A 140 3.76 -9.86 10.83
N TRP A 141 3.41 -11.09 10.46
CA TRP A 141 2.13 -11.69 10.85
C TRP A 141 2.03 -11.96 12.35
N ILE A 142 3.12 -12.32 13.02
CA ILE A 142 3.15 -12.46 14.48
C ILE A 142 2.95 -11.09 15.13
N ASN A 143 3.71 -10.08 14.69
CA ASN A 143 3.61 -8.72 15.22
C ASN A 143 2.21 -8.10 15.00
N ALA A 144 1.55 -8.41 13.88
CA ALA A 144 0.21 -7.92 13.60
C ALA A 144 -0.84 -8.41 14.61
N ASP A 145 -0.64 -9.57 15.25
CA ASP A 145 -1.55 -10.06 16.30
C ASP A 145 -1.50 -9.15 17.57
N PHE A 146 -0.47 -8.30 17.71
CA PHE A 146 -0.26 -7.42 18.88
C PHE A 146 -0.21 -5.93 18.54
N ALA A 147 -0.04 -5.55 17.27
CA ALA A 147 0.24 -4.18 16.86
C ALA A 147 -0.86 -3.16 17.20
N GLU A 148 -2.09 -3.60 17.50
CA GLU A 148 -3.14 -2.70 17.97
C GLU A 148 -2.81 -2.08 19.33
N SER A 149 -2.18 -2.83 20.26
CA SER A 149 -1.86 -2.32 21.60
C SER A 149 -0.94 -1.10 21.57
N VAL A 150 -0.08 -1.02 20.55
CA VAL A 150 0.88 0.08 20.35
C VAL A 150 0.21 1.43 20.16
N ILE A 151 -1.00 1.45 19.58
CA ILE A 151 -1.72 2.68 19.23
C ILE A 151 -3.00 2.88 20.05
N VAL A 152 -3.28 2.00 21.01
CA VAL A 152 -4.37 2.20 21.97
C VAL A 152 -4.00 3.32 22.93
N VAL A 153 -4.84 4.34 23.01
CA VAL A 153 -4.62 5.50 23.90
C VAL A 153 -5.08 5.16 25.31
N SER A 154 -4.14 5.16 26.26
CA SER A 154 -4.38 4.95 27.69
C SER A 154 -3.72 6.06 28.49
N GLY A 155 -4.48 6.73 29.37
CA GLY A 155 -3.94 7.87 30.12
C GLY A 155 -3.64 9.12 29.27
N GLY A 156 -4.11 9.16 28.02
CA GLY A 156 -3.98 10.31 27.11
C GLY A 156 -2.91 10.16 26.03
N GLN A 157 -2.14 9.07 26.03
CA GLN A 157 -1.11 8.75 25.03
C GLN A 157 -1.14 7.25 24.70
N CYS A 158 -0.57 6.86 23.57
CA CYS A 158 -0.29 5.47 23.21
C CYS A 158 1.21 5.13 23.35
N GLU A 159 1.56 3.84 23.33
CA GLU A 159 2.95 3.38 23.52
C GLU A 159 3.90 3.89 22.43
N LEU A 160 3.41 4.09 21.21
CA LEU A 160 4.21 4.70 20.14
C LEU A 160 4.62 6.14 20.46
N GLU A 161 3.70 6.95 20.97
CA GLU A 161 3.97 8.33 21.38
C GLU A 161 4.97 8.34 22.55
N ILE A 162 4.76 7.48 23.55
CA ILE A 162 5.64 7.34 24.72
C ILE A 162 7.07 6.97 24.30
N ALA A 163 7.22 6.03 23.36
CA ALA A 163 8.53 5.60 22.87
C ALA A 163 9.30 6.75 22.18
N ILE A 164 8.61 7.54 21.35
CA ILE A 164 9.20 8.70 20.67
C ILE A 164 9.56 9.80 21.68
N GLU A 165 8.68 10.09 22.63
CA GLU A 165 8.94 11.09 23.68
C GLU A 165 10.15 10.74 24.54
N ARG A 166 10.29 9.48 24.94
CA ARG A 166 11.49 9.00 25.65
C ARG A 166 12.75 9.17 24.80
N TYR A 167 12.69 8.87 23.49
CA TYR A 167 13.82 9.08 22.59
C TYR A 167 14.19 10.57 22.47
N ILE A 168 13.21 11.47 22.39
CA ILE A 168 13.42 12.93 22.35
C ILE A 168 14.26 13.43 23.54
N GLU A 169 14.14 12.82 24.73
CA GLU A 169 14.96 13.17 25.90
C GLU A 169 16.45 12.87 25.70
N THR A 170 16.78 11.93 24.81
CA THR A 170 18.16 11.52 24.51
C THR A 170 18.77 12.30 23.34
N VAL A 171 17.94 12.95 22.53
CA VAL A 171 18.37 13.68 21.33
C VAL A 171 19.09 14.98 21.70
N SER A 172 20.31 15.15 21.17
CA SER A 172 21.12 16.35 21.36
C SER A 172 20.99 17.37 20.22
N ASP A 173 20.60 16.94 19.03
CA ASP A 173 20.35 17.82 17.89
C ASP A 173 18.99 18.51 18.07
N GLN A 174 19.01 19.84 18.22
CA GLN A 174 17.81 20.63 18.44
C GLN A 174 16.83 20.56 17.26
N ASN A 175 17.31 20.38 16.02
CA ASN A 175 16.44 20.27 14.85
C ASN A 175 15.73 18.90 14.82
N GLU A 176 16.44 17.83 15.15
CA GLU A 176 15.85 16.48 15.28
C GLU A 176 14.79 16.48 16.38
N LYS A 177 15.11 17.10 17.53
CA LYS A 177 14.16 17.25 18.63
C LYS A 177 12.88 17.97 18.22
N ILE A 178 12.99 19.14 17.58
CA ILE A 178 11.80 19.91 17.13
C ILE A 178 10.97 19.09 16.15
N ALA A 179 11.60 18.42 15.18
CA ALA A 179 10.87 17.63 14.20
C ALA A 179 10.14 16.44 14.85
N LEU A 180 10.75 15.77 15.82
CA LEU A 180 10.09 14.69 16.57
C LEU A 180 8.96 15.22 17.47
N GLU A 181 9.13 16.40 18.08
CA GLU A 181 8.07 17.10 18.82
C GLU A 181 6.89 17.50 17.92
N GLU A 182 7.09 17.69 16.61
CA GLU A 182 6.04 17.89 15.61
C GLU A 182 5.41 16.57 15.14
N LEU A 183 6.18 15.48 15.05
CA LEU A 183 5.71 14.16 14.67
C LEU A 183 4.72 13.56 15.70
N VAL A 184 4.97 13.76 17.00
CA VAL A 184 4.12 13.20 18.07
C VAL A 184 2.67 13.70 17.95
N PRO A 185 2.37 15.01 17.81
CA PRO A 185 1.02 15.51 17.56
C PRO A 185 0.34 14.94 16.29
N ASP A 186 1.09 14.70 15.22
CA ASP A 186 0.54 14.12 13.98
C ASP A 186 0.09 12.66 14.21
N ILE A 187 0.88 11.89 14.98
CA ILE A 187 0.49 10.55 15.44
C ILE A 187 -0.73 10.65 16.36
N SER A 188 -0.71 11.57 17.32
CA SER A 188 -1.78 11.80 18.29
C SER A 188 -3.11 12.09 17.60
N TYR A 189 -3.10 12.95 16.58
CA TYR A 189 -4.28 13.27 15.79
C TYR A 189 -4.85 12.03 15.11
N CYS A 190 -3.99 11.17 14.57
CA CYS A 190 -4.41 9.94 13.92
C CYS A 190 -5.01 8.92 14.90
N VAL A 191 -4.33 8.65 16.03
CA VAL A 191 -4.77 7.60 16.97
C VAL A 191 -6.04 7.98 17.73
N ASN A 192 -6.25 9.28 17.98
CA ASN A 192 -7.42 9.81 18.67
C ASN A 192 -8.63 10.06 17.75
N ASP A 193 -8.51 9.90 16.44
CA ASP A 193 -9.64 10.04 15.53
C ASP A 193 -10.58 8.82 15.65
N GLU A 194 -11.73 9.03 16.30
CA GLU A 194 -12.76 8.00 16.49
C GLU A 194 -13.47 7.61 15.18
N SER A 195 -13.34 8.42 14.12
CA SER A 195 -13.93 8.11 12.81
C SER A 195 -13.10 7.10 12.00
N LEU A 196 -11.83 6.90 12.37
CA LEU A 196 -10.94 5.97 11.71
C LEU A 196 -11.02 4.58 12.35
N SER A 197 -11.12 3.56 11.50
CA SER A 197 -10.88 2.17 11.87
C SER A 197 -9.40 1.93 12.26
N TYR A 198 -9.13 0.80 12.91
CA TYR A 198 -7.77 0.38 13.24
C TYR A 198 -6.87 0.36 11.99
N GLU A 199 -7.37 -0.21 10.89
CA GLU A 199 -6.64 -0.36 9.64
C GLU A 199 -6.34 1.00 8.99
N GLU A 200 -7.29 1.94 9.04
CA GLU A 200 -7.08 3.31 8.56
C GLU A 200 -6.06 4.07 9.42
N LYS A 201 -6.07 3.88 10.74
CA LYS A 201 -5.04 4.44 11.64
C LYS A 201 -3.65 3.92 11.28
N MET A 202 -3.50 2.61 11.09
CA MET A 202 -2.23 2.00 10.69
C MET A 202 -1.74 2.54 9.34
N ALA A 203 -2.62 2.62 8.34
CA ALA A 203 -2.28 3.17 7.02
C ALA A 203 -1.85 4.66 7.08
N ASN A 204 -2.53 5.45 7.90
CA ASN A 204 -2.20 6.86 8.11
C ASN A 204 -0.88 7.02 8.85
N ILE A 205 -0.60 6.22 9.88
CA ILE A 205 0.68 6.25 10.61
C ILE A 205 1.83 5.90 9.67
N SER A 206 1.71 4.85 8.85
CA SER A 206 2.70 4.53 7.81
C SER A 206 2.96 5.73 6.88
N THR A 207 1.90 6.41 6.44
CA THR A 207 2.00 7.62 5.60
C THR A 207 2.73 8.77 6.32
N THR A 208 2.41 8.99 7.60
CA THR A 208 3.04 10.01 8.44
C THR A 208 4.54 9.77 8.57
N PHE A 209 4.96 8.54 8.90
CA PHE A 209 6.39 8.19 8.98
C PHE A 209 7.09 8.26 7.62
N ALA A 210 6.44 7.82 6.54
CA ALA A 210 7.00 7.94 5.20
C ALA A 210 7.26 9.40 4.80
N ALA A 211 6.32 10.31 5.11
CA ALA A 211 6.48 11.74 4.89
C ALA A 211 7.58 12.34 5.75
N PHE A 212 7.67 11.92 7.01
CA PHE A 212 8.72 12.33 7.94
C PHE A 212 10.11 11.92 7.44
N PHE A 213 10.30 10.64 7.10
CA PHE A 213 11.60 10.13 6.62
C PHE A 213 12.00 10.66 5.25
N LYS A 214 11.05 11.10 4.42
CA LYS A 214 11.35 11.80 3.17
C LYS A 214 12.01 13.16 3.42
N GLN A 215 11.63 13.85 4.48
CA GLN A 215 12.21 15.13 4.88
C GLN A 215 13.48 14.95 5.71
N HIS A 216 13.52 13.86 6.50
CA HIS A 216 14.52 13.63 7.53
C HIS A 216 15.25 12.28 7.36
N ALA A 217 15.71 12.00 6.14
CA ALA A 217 16.28 10.70 5.79
C ALA A 217 17.49 10.28 6.66
N SER A 218 18.29 11.23 7.15
CA SER A 218 19.44 10.97 8.02
C SER A 218 19.08 10.40 9.39
N TRP A 219 17.87 10.67 9.89
CA TRP A 219 17.42 10.21 11.21
C TRP A 219 16.66 8.88 11.15
N LYS A 220 16.31 8.43 9.93
CA LYS A 220 15.46 7.24 9.72
C LYS A 220 15.96 6.02 10.48
N GLN A 221 17.26 5.70 10.38
CA GLN A 221 17.80 4.50 11.02
C GLN A 221 17.66 4.54 12.54
N ALA A 222 18.02 5.67 13.18
CA ALA A 222 17.94 5.83 14.62
C ALA A 222 16.49 5.77 15.12
N ILE A 223 15.57 6.42 14.40
CA ILE A 223 14.14 6.41 14.74
C ILE A 223 13.53 5.02 14.56
N MET A 224 13.88 4.30 13.49
CA MET A 224 13.41 2.93 13.25
C MET A 224 13.90 1.92 14.31
N SER A 225 14.98 2.25 15.03
CA SER A 225 15.50 1.45 16.16
C SER A 225 14.98 1.86 17.53
N ILE A 226 14.06 2.84 17.62
CA ILE A 226 13.43 3.18 18.90
C ILE A 226 12.59 2.00 19.37
N GLU A 227 12.84 1.53 20.59
CA GLU A 227 12.09 0.44 21.22
C GLU A 227 10.75 0.91 21.77
N ILE A 228 9.68 0.24 21.36
CA ILE A 228 8.34 0.34 21.94
C ILE A 228 8.23 -0.71 23.04
N GLU A 229 7.88 -0.28 24.24
CA GLU A 229 7.79 -1.16 25.41
C GLU A 229 6.78 -2.30 25.15
N GLU A 230 7.14 -3.53 25.54
CA GLU A 230 6.34 -4.76 25.33
C GLU A 230 6.02 -5.13 23.86
N PHE A 231 6.58 -4.42 22.86
CA PHE A 231 6.38 -4.73 21.45
C PHE A 231 7.68 -4.95 20.67
N GLY A 232 8.67 -4.06 20.81
CA GLY A 232 9.90 -4.06 20.03
C GLY A 232 10.10 -2.79 19.19
N PRO A 233 11.00 -2.77 18.20
CA PRO A 233 11.40 -1.53 17.55
C PRO A 233 10.30 -0.96 16.63
N ILE A 234 10.27 0.37 16.47
CA ILE A 234 9.36 1.09 15.55
C ILE A 234 9.37 0.48 14.14
N SER A 235 10.52 0.01 13.66
CA SER A 235 10.62 -0.70 12.37
C SER A 235 9.66 -1.89 12.24
N SER A 236 9.54 -2.71 13.29
CA SER A 236 8.64 -3.87 13.32
C SER A 236 7.18 -3.45 13.32
N PHE A 237 6.85 -2.35 14.00
CA PHE A 237 5.50 -1.79 13.99
C PHE A 237 5.15 -1.21 12.61
N LEU A 238 6.09 -0.49 12.00
CA LEU A 238 5.90 0.08 10.66
C LEU A 238 5.81 -0.98 9.57
N ASP A 239 6.48 -2.12 9.70
CA ASP A 239 6.31 -3.23 8.77
C ASP A 239 4.84 -3.71 8.70
N VAL A 240 4.14 -3.73 9.85
CA VAL A 240 2.69 -4.03 9.91
C VAL A 240 1.87 -2.88 9.34
N ALA A 241 2.19 -1.63 9.73
CA ALA A 241 1.48 -0.44 9.26
C ALA A 241 1.54 -0.28 7.73
N ASP A 242 2.69 -0.59 7.14
CA ASP A 242 2.91 -0.55 5.70
C ASP A 242 2.03 -1.59 4.96
N MET A 243 1.70 -2.74 5.58
CA MET A 243 0.76 -3.70 4.98
C MET A 243 -0.64 -3.11 4.86
N TYR A 244 -1.15 -2.47 5.92
CA TYR A 244 -2.44 -1.78 5.88
C TYR A 244 -2.44 -0.62 4.88
N PHE A 245 -1.36 0.16 4.83
CA PHE A 245 -1.19 1.21 3.82
C PHE A 245 -1.27 0.66 2.40
N ARG A 246 -0.55 -0.43 2.08
CA ARG A 246 -0.56 -1.05 0.76
C ARG A 246 -1.95 -1.58 0.39
N ILE A 247 -2.62 -2.27 1.32
CA ILE A 247 -3.98 -2.77 1.12
C ILE A 247 -4.95 -1.62 0.79
N ALA A 248 -4.90 -0.54 1.57
CA ALA A 248 -5.71 0.65 1.35
C ALA A 248 -5.45 1.30 -0.03
N ASN A 249 -4.26 1.10 -0.60
CA ASN A 249 -3.82 1.73 -1.85
C ASN A 249 -3.79 0.79 -3.06
N PHE A 250 -4.28 -0.46 -2.96
CA PHE A 250 -4.36 -1.36 -4.13
C PHE A 250 -5.12 -0.74 -5.31
N TYR A 251 -6.15 0.07 -5.05
CA TYR A 251 -6.93 0.68 -6.12
C TYR A 251 -6.09 1.63 -6.99
N GLN A 252 -5.10 2.33 -6.39
CA GLN A 252 -4.26 3.28 -7.10
C GLN A 252 -3.40 2.60 -8.18
N LEU A 253 -3.01 1.33 -7.96
CA LEU A 253 -2.27 0.54 -8.94
C LEU A 253 -3.06 0.25 -10.22
N PHE A 254 -4.40 0.25 -10.15
CA PHE A 254 -5.28 -0.03 -11.29
C PHE A 254 -5.90 1.24 -11.90
N MET A 255 -5.55 2.42 -11.41
CA MET A 255 -5.96 3.68 -12.02
C MET A 255 -5.15 3.98 -13.28
N VAL A 256 -5.81 4.54 -14.29
CA VAL A 256 -5.17 5.11 -15.48
C VAL A 256 -5.01 6.60 -15.24
N GLU A 257 -3.77 7.06 -15.16
CA GLU A 257 -3.48 8.48 -14.95
C GLU A 257 -3.68 9.30 -16.23
N SER A 258 -3.87 10.60 -16.07
CA SER A 258 -4.07 11.51 -17.20
C SER A 258 -2.86 11.49 -18.14
N GLY A 259 -3.09 11.15 -19.41
CA GLY A 259 -2.05 11.06 -20.43
C GLY A 259 -1.46 9.66 -20.61
N GLU A 260 -1.80 8.70 -19.74
CA GLU A 260 -1.41 7.31 -19.88
C GLU A 260 -2.49 6.49 -20.60
N THR A 261 -2.08 5.37 -21.20
CA THR A 261 -3.01 4.44 -21.88
C THR A 261 -3.29 3.17 -21.08
N ASP A 262 -2.53 2.95 -20.02
CA ASP A 262 -2.60 1.78 -19.16
C ASP A 262 -2.54 2.18 -17.69
N CYS A 263 -2.90 1.25 -16.80
CA CYS A 263 -2.90 1.52 -15.38
C CYS A 263 -1.48 1.59 -14.80
N ARG A 264 -1.35 2.23 -13.64
CA ARG A 264 -0.07 2.46 -12.95
C ARG A 264 0.77 1.18 -12.79
N LEU A 265 0.17 0.06 -12.39
CA LEU A 265 0.86 -1.24 -12.27
C LEU A 265 1.54 -1.66 -13.59
N VAL A 266 0.81 -1.58 -14.71
CA VAL A 266 1.31 -2.00 -16.02
C VAL A 266 2.42 -1.06 -16.51
N VAL A 267 2.23 0.26 -16.32
CA VAL A 267 3.21 1.28 -16.68
C VAL A 267 4.53 1.04 -15.94
N ASP A 268 4.46 0.89 -14.61
CA ASP A 268 5.64 0.73 -13.77
C ASP A 268 6.37 -0.60 -14.04
N MET A 269 5.64 -1.71 -14.13
CA MET A 269 6.24 -3.00 -14.45
C MET A 269 6.90 -3.00 -15.84
N THR A 270 6.29 -2.34 -16.84
CA THR A 270 6.87 -2.22 -18.18
C THR A 270 8.15 -1.39 -18.17
N ALA A 271 8.21 -0.34 -17.33
CA ALA A 271 9.42 0.44 -17.13
C ALA A 271 10.53 -0.42 -16.49
N GLU A 272 10.19 -1.20 -15.46
CA GLU A 272 11.15 -2.05 -14.74
C GLU A 272 11.71 -3.20 -15.59
N VAL A 273 10.94 -3.81 -16.49
CA VAL A 273 11.48 -4.80 -17.46
C VAL A 273 12.59 -4.21 -18.33
N ASN A 274 12.53 -2.91 -18.60
CA ASN A 274 13.51 -2.20 -19.41
C ASN A 274 14.64 -1.59 -18.56
N ASN A 275 14.54 -1.65 -17.24
CA ASN A 275 15.55 -1.12 -16.34
C ASN A 275 16.85 -1.93 -16.44
N ALA A 276 17.95 -1.23 -16.73
CA ALA A 276 19.26 -1.84 -16.94
C ALA A 276 19.80 -2.55 -15.70
N LYS A 277 19.32 -2.19 -14.49
CA LYS A 277 19.76 -2.79 -13.22
C LYS A 277 19.58 -4.31 -13.19
N TYR A 278 18.50 -4.84 -13.79
CA TYR A 278 18.15 -6.26 -13.73
C TYR A 278 18.85 -7.15 -14.77
N LYS A 279 19.50 -6.55 -15.78
CA LYS A 279 20.26 -7.25 -16.84
C LYS A 279 19.52 -8.44 -17.47
N PHE A 280 18.21 -8.32 -17.69
CA PHE A 280 17.42 -9.38 -18.30
C PHE A 280 17.92 -9.76 -19.71
N SER A 281 18.05 -11.05 -19.95
CA SER A 281 18.22 -11.63 -21.28
C SER A 281 16.95 -11.41 -22.12
N ARG A 282 17.07 -11.60 -23.45
CA ARG A 282 15.95 -11.41 -24.37
C ARG A 282 14.76 -12.35 -24.06
N SER A 283 15.03 -13.60 -23.70
CA SER A 283 14.00 -14.56 -23.34
C SER A 283 13.29 -14.21 -22.03
N GLU A 284 14.04 -13.71 -21.05
CA GLU A 284 13.48 -13.23 -19.78
C GLU A 284 12.56 -12.04 -19.99
N LYS A 285 13.00 -11.05 -20.78
CA LYS A 285 12.16 -9.91 -21.14
C LYS A 285 10.88 -10.34 -21.85
N ALA A 286 10.96 -11.29 -22.78
CA ALA A 286 9.76 -11.79 -23.47
C ALA A 286 8.77 -12.43 -22.47
N MET A 287 9.25 -13.29 -21.58
CA MET A 287 8.42 -13.92 -20.55
C MET A 287 7.76 -12.90 -19.60
N LEU A 288 8.50 -11.88 -19.18
CA LEU A 288 7.98 -10.81 -18.32
C LEU A 288 6.97 -9.92 -19.06
N LEU A 289 7.21 -9.59 -20.33
CA LEU A 289 6.27 -8.82 -21.15
C LEU A 289 4.99 -9.59 -21.42
N ASP A 290 5.06 -10.90 -21.66
CA ASP A 290 3.86 -11.75 -21.79
C ASP A 290 3.05 -11.78 -20.49
N PHE A 291 3.73 -11.88 -19.34
CA PHE A 291 3.11 -11.79 -18.03
C PHE A 291 2.42 -10.44 -17.80
N ILE A 292 3.09 -9.32 -18.12
CA ILE A 292 2.52 -7.97 -18.01
C ILE A 292 1.35 -7.78 -18.97
N ASP A 293 1.42 -8.30 -20.20
CA ASP A 293 0.32 -8.18 -21.17
C ASP A 293 -0.91 -8.97 -20.72
N ASN A 294 -0.73 -10.13 -20.08
CA ASN A 294 -1.83 -10.86 -19.44
C ASN A 294 -2.50 -10.04 -18.33
N ILE A 295 -1.72 -9.38 -17.47
CA ILE A 295 -2.26 -8.45 -16.45
C ILE A 295 -3.04 -7.31 -17.13
N ARG A 296 -2.43 -6.68 -18.13
CA ARG A 296 -3.02 -5.54 -18.85
C ARG A 296 -4.36 -5.89 -19.50
N VAL A 297 -4.41 -6.98 -20.25
CA VAL A 297 -5.56 -7.33 -21.10
C VAL A 297 -6.67 -8.02 -20.31
N LEU A 298 -6.33 -8.98 -19.45
CA LEU A 298 -7.31 -9.85 -18.81
C LEU A 298 -7.79 -9.30 -17.46
N ILE A 299 -6.95 -8.52 -16.78
CA ILE A 299 -7.19 -8.10 -15.39
C ILE A 299 -7.46 -6.59 -15.32
N ALA A 300 -6.47 -5.76 -15.70
CA ALA A 300 -6.55 -4.32 -15.51
C ALA A 300 -7.71 -3.69 -16.30
N LYS A 301 -7.82 -4.03 -17.60
CA LYS A 301 -8.87 -3.55 -18.50
C LYS A 301 -10.25 -4.17 -18.25
N ASN A 302 -10.34 -5.18 -17.40
CA ASN A 302 -11.62 -5.78 -17.07
C ASN A 302 -12.37 -4.91 -16.05
N ALA A 303 -13.30 -4.09 -16.55
CA ALA A 303 -14.12 -3.19 -15.75
C ALA A 303 -15.11 -3.91 -14.81
N SER A 304 -15.37 -5.21 -15.02
CA SER A 304 -16.28 -5.99 -14.18
C SER A 304 -15.62 -6.54 -12.91
N LEU A 305 -14.29 -6.50 -12.81
CA LEU A 305 -13.56 -6.96 -11.64
C LEU A 305 -13.44 -5.84 -10.60
N SER A 306 -13.73 -6.18 -9.34
CA SER A 306 -13.36 -5.35 -8.19
C SER A 306 -11.83 -5.25 -8.07
N VAL A 307 -11.35 -4.25 -7.32
CA VAL A 307 -9.91 -4.10 -7.04
C VAL A 307 -9.34 -5.37 -6.40
N GLU A 308 -10.03 -5.91 -5.40
CA GLU A 308 -9.66 -7.16 -4.72
C GLU A 308 -9.54 -8.33 -5.71
N ALA A 309 -10.52 -8.51 -6.60
CA ALA A 309 -10.49 -9.56 -7.61
C ALA A 309 -9.34 -9.36 -8.61
N LYS A 310 -8.97 -8.10 -8.92
CA LYS A 310 -7.81 -7.80 -9.75
C LYS A 310 -6.50 -8.17 -9.06
N VAL A 311 -6.33 -7.82 -7.78
CA VAL A 311 -5.14 -8.19 -7.00
C VAL A 311 -5.00 -9.71 -6.91
N LYS A 312 -6.08 -10.41 -6.55
CA LYS A 312 -6.10 -11.89 -6.53
C LYS A 312 -5.70 -12.50 -7.87
N ALA A 313 -6.21 -11.95 -8.98
CA ALA A 313 -5.85 -12.43 -10.31
C ALA A 313 -4.38 -12.16 -10.66
N VAL A 314 -3.81 -11.03 -10.24
CA VAL A 314 -2.37 -10.73 -10.42
C VAL A 314 -1.50 -11.72 -9.64
N VAL A 315 -1.83 -11.97 -8.38
CA VAL A 315 -1.13 -12.94 -7.52
C VAL A 315 -1.21 -14.34 -8.12
N TYR A 316 -2.37 -14.74 -8.63
CA TYR A 316 -2.53 -16.03 -9.33
C TYR A 316 -1.64 -16.14 -10.58
N GLN A 317 -1.59 -15.11 -11.42
CA GLN A 317 -0.72 -15.08 -12.60
C GLN A 317 0.76 -15.17 -12.19
N TYR A 318 1.15 -14.49 -11.10
CA TYR A 318 2.49 -14.59 -10.54
C TYR A 318 2.80 -16.04 -10.12
N SER A 319 1.91 -16.71 -9.39
CA SER A 319 2.10 -18.13 -9.01
C SER A 319 2.25 -19.03 -10.23
N GLN A 320 1.50 -18.80 -11.32
CA GLN A 320 1.68 -19.58 -12.55
C GLN A 320 3.03 -19.32 -13.21
N LEU A 321 3.51 -18.07 -13.21
CA LEU A 321 4.83 -17.72 -13.71
C LEU A 321 5.93 -18.41 -12.88
N MET A 322 5.82 -18.43 -11.56
CA MET A 322 6.83 -19.04 -10.68
C MET A 322 7.00 -20.55 -10.91
N LYS A 323 5.97 -21.26 -11.39
CA LYS A 323 6.08 -22.69 -11.76
C LYS A 323 7.03 -22.95 -12.92
N ILE A 324 7.20 -21.99 -13.82
CA ILE A 324 8.02 -22.12 -15.04
C ILE A 324 9.25 -21.19 -15.05
N GLY A 325 9.25 -20.17 -14.20
CA GLY A 325 10.19 -19.06 -14.21
C GLY A 325 10.70 -18.68 -12.82
N ALA A 326 10.83 -19.63 -11.89
CA ALA A 326 11.26 -19.37 -10.51
C ALA A 326 12.58 -18.57 -10.40
N PHE A 327 13.48 -18.67 -11.37
CA PHE A 327 14.72 -17.89 -11.44
C PHE A 327 14.49 -16.36 -11.63
N LEU A 328 13.27 -15.95 -11.96
CA LEU A 328 12.85 -14.54 -12.00
C LEU A 328 12.34 -14.03 -10.65
N LYS A 329 12.11 -14.90 -9.65
CA LYS A 329 11.46 -14.56 -8.37
C LYS A 329 12.04 -13.30 -7.74
N PHE A 330 13.36 -13.28 -7.52
CA PHE A 330 14.04 -12.14 -6.91
C PHE A 330 13.83 -10.86 -7.72
N ARG A 331 14.25 -10.84 -8.99
CA ARG A 331 14.23 -9.63 -9.81
C ARG A 331 12.81 -9.11 -10.08
N LEU A 332 11.81 -9.98 -10.24
CA LEU A 332 10.43 -9.56 -10.44
C LEU A 332 9.83 -8.97 -9.16
N ARG A 333 10.06 -9.60 -8.00
CA ARG A 333 9.57 -9.05 -6.72
C ARG A 333 10.20 -7.70 -6.39
N GLU A 334 11.39 -7.40 -6.90
CA GLU A 334 12.06 -6.10 -6.75
C GLU A 334 11.53 -5.00 -7.69
N PHE A 335 10.58 -5.27 -8.59
CA PHE A 335 10.05 -4.24 -9.49
C PHE A 335 9.36 -3.13 -8.70
N ALA A 336 9.88 -1.91 -8.78
CA ALA A 336 9.24 -0.76 -8.16
C ALA A 336 7.89 -0.48 -8.83
N ILE A 337 6.82 -0.37 -8.04
CA ILE A 337 5.45 -0.07 -8.49
C ILE A 337 4.81 0.97 -7.58
N GLY A 338 3.89 1.76 -8.11
CA GLY A 338 3.22 2.82 -7.36
C GLY A 338 4.18 3.87 -6.78
N VAL A 339 5.30 4.13 -7.47
CA VAL A 339 6.37 5.03 -6.99
C VAL A 339 5.83 6.44 -6.69
N SER A 340 4.83 6.90 -7.46
CA SER A 340 4.21 8.22 -7.28
C SER A 340 3.49 8.40 -5.95
N PHE A 341 3.05 7.31 -5.32
CA PHE A 341 2.37 7.32 -4.02
C PHE A 341 3.05 6.40 -2.99
N GLY A 342 4.28 5.96 -3.25
CA GLY A 342 5.09 5.22 -2.29
C GLY A 342 4.64 3.78 -2.00
N PHE A 343 3.97 3.10 -2.94
CA PHE A 343 3.47 1.74 -2.69
C PHE A 343 4.57 0.72 -2.34
N GLY A 344 5.69 0.76 -3.08
CA GLY A 344 6.83 -0.12 -2.88
C GLY A 344 7.16 -0.95 -4.12
N THR A 345 7.17 -2.26 -3.97
CA THR A 345 7.59 -3.22 -4.98
C THR A 345 6.49 -4.21 -5.36
N PHE A 346 6.70 -4.97 -6.43
CA PHE A 346 5.79 -6.05 -6.80
C PHE A 346 5.75 -7.16 -5.74
N GLY A 347 6.85 -7.39 -5.01
CA GLY A 347 6.87 -8.26 -3.83
C GLY A 347 5.89 -7.78 -2.77
N ASP A 348 5.94 -6.48 -2.46
CA ASP A 348 5.03 -5.85 -1.50
C ASP A 348 3.54 -6.00 -1.87
N LEU A 349 3.21 -6.04 -3.17
CA LEU A 349 1.84 -6.34 -3.62
C LEU A 349 1.41 -7.76 -3.24
N ILE A 350 2.27 -8.74 -3.49
CA ILE A 350 2.02 -10.15 -3.14
C ILE A 350 1.84 -10.28 -1.63
N ASP A 351 2.75 -9.66 -0.86
CA ASP A 351 2.81 -9.81 0.59
C ASP A 351 1.62 -9.11 1.27
N ALA A 352 1.26 -7.90 0.81
CA ALA A 352 0.08 -7.19 1.29
C ALA A 352 -1.21 -7.95 0.98
N TYR A 353 -1.29 -8.64 -0.16
CA TYR A 353 -2.45 -9.48 -0.48
C TYR A 353 -2.53 -10.68 0.47
N ASP A 354 -1.42 -11.40 0.67
CA ASP A 354 -1.38 -12.55 1.57
C ASP A 354 -1.67 -12.15 3.02
N PHE A 355 -1.18 -10.98 3.45
CA PHE A 355 -1.51 -10.38 4.74
C PHE A 355 -3.00 -10.08 4.87
N GLY A 356 -3.61 -9.37 3.90
CA GLY A 356 -5.02 -8.98 3.94
C GLY A 356 -5.99 -10.17 3.88
N VAL A 357 -5.56 -11.29 3.29
CA VAL A 357 -6.31 -12.56 3.28
C VAL A 357 -6.39 -13.21 4.67
N ARG A 358 -5.50 -12.85 5.60
CA ARG A 358 -5.55 -13.25 7.02
C ARG A 358 -6.15 -12.17 7.90
N PHE A 359 -5.62 -10.96 7.81
CA PHE A 359 -6.03 -9.79 8.58
C PHE A 359 -7.03 -8.98 7.77
N LEU A 360 -8.20 -9.58 7.51
CA LEU A 360 -9.26 -8.93 6.77
C LEU A 360 -9.61 -7.60 7.48
N PRO A 361 -9.70 -6.49 6.75
CA PRO A 361 -10.21 -5.25 7.31
C PRO A 361 -11.56 -5.53 7.98
N THR A 362 -11.67 -5.22 9.27
CA THR A 362 -12.87 -5.43 10.08
C THR A 362 -14.01 -4.49 9.67
N GLY A 363 -13.67 -3.39 9.01
CA GLY A 363 -14.55 -2.77 8.03
C GLY A 363 -14.60 -3.66 6.79
N GLY A 364 -15.69 -4.41 6.61
CA GLY A 364 -15.92 -5.19 5.38
C GLY A 364 -15.59 -4.35 4.14
N PRO A 365 -15.26 -5.00 3.00
CA PRO A 365 -14.68 -4.30 1.86
C PRO A 365 -15.44 -3.01 1.67
N THR A 366 -14.74 -1.89 1.55
CA THR A 366 -15.30 -0.76 0.84
C THR A 366 -15.46 -1.25 -0.59
N THR A 367 -16.47 -2.09 -0.81
CA THR A 367 -17.38 -1.91 -1.91
C THR A 367 -17.77 -0.44 -1.80
N MET A 368 -17.00 0.40 -2.48
CA MET A 368 -17.64 1.19 -3.50
C MET A 368 -18.46 0.19 -4.31
N SER A 369 -19.67 -0.10 -3.81
CA SER A 369 -20.80 -0.25 -4.69
C SER A 369 -20.60 0.86 -5.71
N ALA A 370 -20.87 0.58 -6.97
CA ALA A 370 -21.32 1.67 -7.82
C ALA A 370 -22.54 2.27 -7.12
N THR A 371 -22.33 3.19 -6.16
CA THR A 371 -23.30 4.18 -5.81
C THR A 371 -23.43 4.91 -7.12
N THR A 372 -24.54 4.62 -7.79
CA THR A 372 -25.21 5.62 -8.60
C THR A 372 -24.90 6.95 -7.94
N PRO A 373 -24.13 7.86 -8.58
CA PRO A 373 -23.70 9.08 -7.93
C PRO A 373 -24.92 9.71 -7.27
N ALA A 374 -24.81 10.02 -5.97
CA ALA A 374 -25.92 10.61 -5.23
C ALA A 374 -26.38 11.82 -6.05
N GLN A 375 -27.62 11.77 -6.53
CA GLN A 375 -28.13 12.83 -7.37
C GLN A 375 -28.54 13.98 -6.45
N GLY A 376 -27.85 15.12 -6.56
CA GLY A 376 -28.13 16.31 -5.76
C GLY A 376 -29.60 16.73 -5.81
N ASP A 377 -30.24 16.83 -4.64
CA ASP A 377 -31.60 17.33 -4.48
C ASP A 377 -31.57 18.80 -4.03
N CYS A 378 -32.17 19.68 -4.85
CA CYS A 378 -32.26 21.10 -4.57
C CYS A 378 -33.12 21.44 -3.34
N SER A 379 -33.90 20.49 -2.81
CA SER A 379 -34.61 20.67 -1.53
C SER A 379 -33.68 20.61 -0.31
N THR A 380 -32.49 20.01 -0.46
CA THR A 380 -31.50 19.80 0.62
C THR A 380 -30.18 20.51 0.39
N VAL A 381 -30.02 21.26 -0.71
CA VAL A 381 -28.78 21.94 -1.11
C VAL A 381 -28.17 22.87 -0.05
N ASP A 382 -28.99 23.39 0.88
CA ASP A 382 -28.51 24.21 1.99
C ASP A 382 -27.50 23.47 2.88
N SER A 383 -27.58 22.13 2.97
CA SER A 383 -26.62 21.32 3.73
C SER A 383 -25.20 21.43 3.20
N VAL A 384 -25.04 21.72 1.91
CA VAL A 384 -23.75 21.84 1.24
C VAL A 384 -23.00 23.11 1.67
N ILE A 385 -23.74 24.17 2.02
CA ILE A 385 -23.21 25.48 2.42
C ILE A 385 -23.39 25.78 3.91
N GLN A 386 -23.96 24.84 4.66
CA GLN A 386 -24.11 24.95 6.10
C GLN A 386 -22.73 24.85 6.77
N VAL A 387 -22.44 25.81 7.64
CA VAL A 387 -21.17 25.87 8.35
C VAL A 387 -21.16 24.86 9.49
N PHE A 388 -20.14 24.00 9.53
CA PHE A 388 -19.81 23.15 10.66
C PHE A 388 -18.38 23.44 11.14
N SER A 389 -17.98 22.79 12.24
CA SER A 389 -16.71 22.96 12.99
C SER A 389 -15.58 23.65 12.22
N GLY A 390 -15.10 24.78 12.74
CA GLY A 390 -13.95 25.51 12.17
C GLY A 390 -14.27 26.45 11.00
N ASN A 391 -15.51 26.91 10.85
CA ASN A 391 -15.96 27.74 9.72
C ASN A 391 -15.81 27.04 8.36
N MET A 392 -16.02 25.73 8.30
CA MET A 392 -15.91 24.94 7.08
C MET A 392 -17.31 24.54 6.57
N THR A 393 -17.42 24.30 5.27
CA THR A 393 -18.64 23.79 4.62
C THR A 393 -18.28 22.57 3.76
N ILE A 394 -19.26 21.72 3.46
CA ILE A 394 -19.09 20.59 2.53
C ILE A 394 -18.57 21.12 1.19
N PHE A 395 -19.16 22.23 0.71
CA PHE A 395 -18.70 22.95 -0.48
C PHE A 395 -17.21 23.26 -0.43
N TYR A 396 -16.72 23.87 0.65
CA TYR A 396 -15.34 24.33 0.69
C TYR A 396 -14.35 23.18 0.93
N GLN A 397 -14.68 22.26 1.85
CA GLN A 397 -13.80 21.16 2.22
C GLN A 397 -13.58 20.20 1.06
N ASP A 398 -14.65 19.72 0.42
CA ASP A 398 -14.52 18.70 -0.63
C ASP A 398 -13.85 19.28 -1.88
N THR A 399 -14.10 20.56 -2.15
CA THR A 399 -13.44 21.26 -3.24
C THR A 399 -11.96 21.46 -2.94
N ASP A 400 -11.59 21.92 -1.73
CA ASP A 400 -10.19 22.08 -1.35
C ASP A 400 -9.43 20.75 -1.40
N ILE A 401 -10.03 19.67 -0.87
CA ILE A 401 -9.49 18.31 -0.97
C ILE A 401 -9.33 17.90 -2.43
N TYR A 402 -10.34 18.14 -3.28
CA TYR A 402 -10.27 17.78 -4.68
C TYR A 402 -9.18 18.56 -5.43
N LEU A 403 -9.02 19.87 -5.17
CA LEU A 403 -7.98 20.70 -5.80
C LEU A 403 -6.57 20.30 -5.35
N LYS A 404 -6.43 19.89 -4.08
CA LYS A 404 -5.18 19.33 -3.53
C LYS A 404 -4.87 17.94 -4.10
N LYS A 405 -5.88 17.12 -4.40
CA LYS A 405 -5.69 15.80 -5.02
C LYS A 405 -5.46 15.86 -6.53
N ASN A 406 -6.04 16.84 -7.21
CA ASN A 406 -6.04 16.97 -8.68
C ASN A 406 -5.32 18.24 -9.11
N HIS A 407 -4.02 18.33 -8.85
CA HIS A 407 -3.20 19.50 -9.18
C HIS A 407 -3.18 19.81 -10.69
N GLY A 408 -3.08 21.09 -11.04
CA GLY A 408 -2.99 21.54 -12.42
C GLY A 408 -3.44 22.99 -12.60
N ASN A 409 -3.42 23.49 -13.84
CA ASN A 409 -3.82 24.87 -14.16
C ASN A 409 -5.27 25.15 -13.75
N GLN A 410 -6.15 24.17 -13.88
CA GLN A 410 -7.55 24.25 -13.48
C GLN A 410 -7.66 24.41 -11.95
N ALA A 411 -6.89 23.64 -11.17
CA ALA A 411 -6.85 23.76 -9.71
C ALA A 411 -6.38 25.16 -9.27
N ILE A 412 -5.25 25.61 -9.82
CA ILE A 412 -4.64 26.92 -9.53
C ILE A 412 -5.60 28.05 -9.88
N ASN A 413 -6.27 27.97 -11.03
CA ASN A 413 -7.17 29.01 -11.50
C ASN A 413 -8.51 29.02 -10.75
N TRP A 414 -8.98 27.87 -10.24
CA TRP A 414 -10.25 27.80 -9.50
C TRP A 414 -10.11 28.19 -8.03
N HIS A 415 -8.96 27.93 -7.40
CA HIS A 415 -8.73 28.18 -5.97
C HIS A 415 -9.08 29.62 -5.49
N PRO A 416 -8.80 30.70 -6.26
CA PRO A 416 -9.24 32.05 -5.89
C PRO A 416 -10.77 32.22 -5.84
N TYR A 417 -11.51 31.53 -6.72
CA TYR A 417 -12.97 31.55 -6.75
C TYR A 417 -13.57 30.74 -5.60
N LEU A 418 -12.97 29.60 -5.25
CA LEU A 418 -13.31 28.83 -4.05
C LEU A 418 -13.20 29.70 -2.78
N ASN A 419 -12.07 30.39 -2.62
CA ASN A 419 -11.85 31.29 -1.49
C ASN A 419 -12.84 32.46 -1.48
N MET A 420 -13.20 33.00 -2.65
CA MET A 420 -14.22 34.03 -2.77
C MET A 420 -15.59 33.53 -2.32
N CYS A 421 -15.99 32.33 -2.75
CA CYS A 421 -17.25 31.70 -2.36
C CYS A 421 -17.32 31.50 -0.84
N GLN A 422 -16.27 30.98 -0.21
CA GLN A 422 -16.26 30.77 1.23
C GLN A 422 -16.34 32.08 2.01
N HIS A 423 -15.41 33.01 1.75
CA HIS A 423 -15.25 34.17 2.61
C HIS A 423 -16.24 35.31 2.31
N ARG A 424 -16.74 35.44 1.08
CA ARG A 424 -17.61 36.56 0.68
C ARG A 424 -19.07 36.18 0.48
N ILE A 425 -19.35 34.92 0.15
CA ILE A 425 -20.72 34.45 -0.11
C ILE A 425 -21.22 33.65 1.10
N ILE A 426 -20.55 32.55 1.46
CA ILE A 426 -21.01 31.61 2.49
C ILE A 426 -20.97 32.24 3.89
N MET A 427 -19.85 32.89 4.25
CA MET A 427 -19.67 33.51 5.57
C MET A 427 -20.44 34.82 5.78
N ASN A 428 -21.12 35.34 4.74
CA ASN A 428 -21.92 36.54 4.89
C ASN A 428 -23.28 36.20 5.53
N SER A 429 -23.47 36.59 6.80
CA SER A 429 -24.70 36.31 7.57
C SER A 429 -25.91 37.13 7.11
N THR A 430 -25.72 38.17 6.29
CA THR A 430 -26.81 39.02 5.78
C THR A 430 -27.42 38.50 4.47
N VAL A 431 -26.80 37.49 3.84
CA VAL A 431 -27.27 36.88 2.59
C VAL A 431 -28.06 35.61 2.92
N PRO A 432 -29.31 35.45 2.45
CA PRO A 432 -30.07 34.21 2.63
C PRO A 432 -29.44 33.03 1.88
N SER A 433 -29.64 31.80 2.36
CA SER A 433 -29.04 30.58 1.79
C SER A 433 -29.36 30.39 0.31
N THR A 434 -30.59 30.68 -0.11
CA THR A 434 -31.02 30.63 -1.52
C THR A 434 -30.20 31.58 -2.41
N GLU A 435 -29.93 32.81 -1.94
CA GLU A 435 -29.10 33.77 -2.67
C GLU A 435 -27.62 33.37 -2.66
N LYS A 436 -27.14 32.71 -1.60
CA LYS A 436 -25.77 32.14 -1.56
C LYS A 436 -25.59 31.07 -2.63
N ILE A 437 -26.53 30.14 -2.75
CA ILE A 437 -26.49 29.05 -3.75
C ILE A 437 -26.51 29.61 -5.17
N GLN A 438 -27.37 30.60 -5.45
CA GLN A 438 -27.39 31.28 -6.75
C GLN A 438 -26.04 31.95 -7.08
N LYS A 439 -25.43 32.64 -6.11
CA LYS A 439 -24.11 33.27 -6.31
C LYS A 439 -22.97 32.27 -6.50
N ILE A 440 -23.00 31.13 -5.80
CA ILE A 440 -22.04 30.04 -5.98
C ILE A 440 -22.21 29.40 -7.36
N ALA A 441 -23.44 29.06 -7.75
CA ALA A 441 -23.74 28.50 -9.07
C ALA A 441 -23.33 29.44 -10.21
N PHE A 442 -23.58 30.75 -10.05
CA PHE A 442 -23.13 31.77 -10.99
C PHE A 442 -21.60 31.84 -11.08
N THR A 443 -20.89 31.70 -9.96
CA THR A 443 -19.42 31.70 -9.91
C THR A 443 -18.85 30.49 -10.64
N ILE A 444 -19.40 29.28 -10.41
CA ILE A 444 -19.03 28.05 -11.12
C ILE A 444 -19.26 28.22 -12.62
N LYS A 445 -20.45 28.68 -13.02
CA LYS A 445 -20.80 28.91 -14.44
C LYS A 445 -19.88 29.93 -15.11
N THR A 446 -19.54 31.01 -14.41
CA THR A 446 -18.66 32.07 -14.93
C THR A 446 -17.25 31.57 -15.16
N TYR A 447 -16.72 30.78 -14.22
CA TYR A 447 -15.40 30.19 -14.36
C TYR A 447 -15.32 29.14 -15.48
N ILE A 448 -16.35 28.29 -15.60
CA ILE A 448 -16.42 27.29 -16.67
C ILE A 448 -16.49 27.96 -18.04
N GLY A 449 -17.32 29.00 -18.18
CA GLY A 449 -17.50 29.71 -19.45
C GLY A 449 -17.90 28.77 -20.59
N GLN A 450 -17.11 28.76 -21.68
CA GLN A 450 -17.26 27.83 -22.81
C GLN A 450 -16.19 26.72 -22.82
N ASN A 451 -15.39 26.59 -21.76
CA ASN A 451 -14.28 25.65 -21.72
C ASN A 451 -14.72 24.28 -21.18
N SER A 452 -14.83 23.28 -22.07
CA SER A 452 -15.24 21.93 -21.70
C SER A 452 -14.26 21.26 -20.73
N ALA A 453 -12.97 21.55 -20.81
CA ALA A 453 -12.00 21.01 -19.86
C ALA A 453 -12.17 21.58 -18.44
N CYS A 454 -12.60 22.84 -18.30
CA CYS A 454 -12.96 23.40 -16.99
C CYS A 454 -14.27 22.80 -16.46
N ALA A 455 -15.24 22.53 -17.37
CA ALA A 455 -16.48 21.89 -17.02
C ALA A 455 -16.25 20.45 -16.51
N ASP A 456 -15.50 19.65 -17.25
CA ASP A 456 -15.20 18.26 -16.89
C ASP A 456 -14.42 18.18 -15.58
N TYR A 457 -13.49 19.11 -15.38
CA TYR A 457 -12.70 19.18 -14.15
C TYR A 457 -13.54 19.55 -12.92
N LEU A 458 -14.39 20.59 -13.00
CA LEU A 458 -15.19 21.01 -11.85
C LEU A 458 -16.39 20.10 -11.60
N TYR A 459 -17.03 19.55 -12.64
CA TYR A 459 -18.18 18.68 -12.46
C TYR A 459 -17.83 17.29 -11.91
N ALA A 460 -16.54 16.93 -11.91
CA ALA A 460 -16.05 15.73 -11.24
C ALA A 460 -15.96 15.90 -9.70
N ILE A 461 -16.10 17.12 -9.17
CA ILE A 461 -16.10 17.37 -7.73
C ILE A 461 -17.41 16.87 -7.11
N GLN A 462 -17.28 15.93 -6.18
CA GLN A 462 -18.35 15.45 -5.31
C GLN A 462 -18.45 16.32 -4.06
N LEU A 463 -19.67 16.51 -3.58
CA LEU A 463 -20.02 17.35 -2.43
C LEU A 463 -20.66 16.44 -1.37
N GLY A 464 -19.82 15.85 -0.55
CA GLY A 464 -20.16 14.85 0.46
C GLY A 464 -21.00 13.73 -0.15
N ASN A 465 -22.06 13.37 0.55
CA ASN A 465 -23.09 12.44 0.06
C ASN A 465 -24.26 13.16 -0.64
N TRP A 466 -24.17 14.47 -0.88
CA TRP A 466 -25.27 15.25 -1.45
C TRP A 466 -25.32 15.12 -2.98
N GLY A 467 -24.19 15.33 -3.68
CA GLY A 467 -24.12 15.23 -5.14
C GLY A 467 -22.93 15.96 -5.73
N THR A 468 -23.05 16.47 -6.96
CA THR A 468 -21.94 17.06 -7.72
C THR A 468 -22.04 18.58 -7.86
N TYR A 469 -20.92 19.19 -8.25
CA TYR A 469 -20.89 20.58 -8.73
C TYR A 469 -21.86 20.88 -9.87
N LYS A 470 -22.12 19.90 -10.75
CA LYS A 470 -23.07 20.04 -11.87
C LYS A 470 -24.51 20.19 -11.35
N GLU A 471 -24.86 19.44 -10.33
CA GLU A 471 -26.17 19.48 -9.69
C GLU A 471 -26.31 20.75 -8.82
N LEU A 472 -25.26 21.13 -8.09
CA LEU A 472 -25.21 22.40 -7.35
C LEU A 472 -25.43 23.61 -8.28
N GLN A 473 -24.78 23.61 -9.45
CA GLN A 473 -24.97 24.66 -10.45
C GLN A 473 -26.41 24.67 -11.00
N THR A 474 -27.04 23.50 -11.10
CA THR A 474 -28.44 23.38 -11.56
C THR A 474 -29.42 23.92 -10.51
N CYS A 475 -29.18 23.68 -9.22
CA CYS A 475 -30.01 24.18 -8.13
C CYS A 475 -29.98 25.71 -7.99
N GLY A 476 -28.88 26.37 -8.35
CA GLY A 476 -28.80 27.84 -8.41
C GLY A 476 -29.23 28.46 -9.75
N GLY A 477 -29.73 27.65 -10.69
CA GLY A 477 -30.07 28.05 -12.06
C GLY A 477 -31.52 28.51 -12.30
N HIS A 478 -32.29 28.74 -11.22
CA HIS A 478 -33.63 29.34 -11.27
C HIS A 478 -33.63 30.81 -10.83
#